data_AF-A0A8T7CIR6-F1
#
_entry.id   AF-A0A8T7CIR6-F1
#
_cell.length_a   1.000
_cell.length_b   1.000
_cell.length_c   1.000
_cell.angle_alpha   90.00
_cell.angle_beta   90.00
_cell.angle_gamma   90.00
#
_symmetry.space_group_name_H-M   'P 1'
#
loop_
_entity.id
_entity.type
_entity.pdbx_description
1 polymer ?
#
loop_
_entity_poly.entity_id
_entity_poly.type
_entity_poly.pdbx_seq_one_letter_code
_entity_poly.pdbx_strand_id
1 'polypeptide(L)'
;MHMIDILITGVVVISALIGLFRGFFPELISLLSWVIAIWTGWNFSDLIEPMISGKLNSPFLELWVSRAVIFVAVLLVGGLLGQLVAFLVRSTGLSGTDRSLGFLFGLVRGVLIFGIAVLFAQSLDLAEEPWWQESKAIPYGVQVADWIHSMLPEELVQRLPADTLQQSVPDEPLTEEL
;
A
#
# COMPACT_ATOMS: atom_id res chain seq x y z
N MET A 1 -11.94 -8.81 -24.35
CA MET A 1 -11.42 -8.56 -22.99
C MET A 1 -10.52 -7.36 -23.13
N HIS A 2 -10.82 -6.26 -22.45
CA HIS A 2 -10.02 -5.04 -22.57
C HIS A 2 -8.67 -5.26 -21.88
N MET A 3 -7.64 -4.51 -22.28
CA MET A 3 -6.27 -4.67 -21.75
C MET A 3 -6.22 -4.53 -20.22
N ILE A 4 -7.11 -3.68 -19.66
CA ILE A 4 -7.26 -3.49 -18.22
C ILE A 4 -7.79 -4.75 -17.51
N ASP A 5 -8.75 -5.48 -18.11
CA ASP A 5 -9.29 -6.71 -17.52
C ASP A 5 -8.19 -7.79 -17.40
N ILE A 6 -7.32 -7.87 -18.40
CA ILE A 6 -6.18 -8.80 -18.43
C ILE A 6 -5.14 -8.40 -17.38
N LEU A 7 -4.83 -7.11 -17.25
CA LEU A 7 -3.90 -6.61 -16.25
C LEU A 7 -4.41 -6.91 -14.84
N ILE A 8 -5.67 -6.58 -14.55
CA ILE A 8 -6.31 -6.82 -13.25
C ILE A 8 -6.30 -8.31 -12.91
N THR A 9 -6.79 -9.15 -13.83
CA THR A 9 -6.81 -10.60 -13.65
C THR A 9 -5.39 -11.13 -13.43
N GLY A 10 -4.42 -10.61 -14.19
CA GLY A 10 -3.00 -10.93 -14.04
C GLY A 10 -2.49 -10.64 -12.64
N VAL A 11 -2.76 -9.45 -12.08
CA VAL A 11 -2.32 -9.09 -10.72
C VAL A 11 -2.92 -10.03 -9.67
N VAL A 12 -4.22 -10.33 -9.75
CA VAL A 12 -4.89 -11.23 -8.79
C VAL A 12 -4.33 -12.65 -8.89
N VAL A 13 -4.16 -13.17 -10.11
CA VAL A 13 -3.62 -14.51 -10.34
C VAL A 13 -2.16 -14.59 -9.88
N ILE A 14 -1.33 -13.62 -10.22
CA ILE A 14 0.08 -13.55 -9.78
C ILE A 14 0.13 -13.51 -8.25
N SER A 15 -0.68 -12.68 -7.61
CA SER A 15 -0.74 -12.60 -6.14
C SER A 15 -1.12 -13.94 -5.50
N ALA A 16 -2.12 -14.63 -6.06
CA ALA A 16 -2.54 -15.95 -5.61
C ALA A 16 -1.44 -17.01 -5.80
N LEU A 17 -0.75 -17.00 -6.94
CA LEU A 17 0.36 -17.90 -7.22
C LEU A 17 1.56 -17.65 -6.30
N ILE A 18 1.91 -16.39 -6.05
CA ILE A 18 2.96 -16.01 -5.09
C ILE A 18 2.61 -16.57 -3.71
N GLY A 19 1.38 -16.37 -3.24
CA GLY A 19 0.93 -16.91 -1.96
C GLY A 19 0.94 -18.45 -1.92
N LEU A 20 0.59 -19.12 -3.03
CA LEU A 20 0.67 -20.57 -3.15
C LEU A 20 2.11 -21.09 -3.04
N PHE A 21 3.09 -20.40 -3.63
CA PHE A 21 4.49 -20.83 -3.60
C PHE A 21 5.20 -20.46 -2.29
N ARG A 22 4.87 -19.30 -1.73
CA ARG A 22 5.50 -18.75 -0.53
C ARG A 22 4.92 -19.33 0.76
N GLY A 23 3.63 -19.67 0.78
CA GLY A 23 2.91 -20.14 1.97
C GLY A 23 2.28 -18.99 2.77
N PHE A 24 1.29 -19.31 3.61
CA PHE A 24 0.56 -18.32 4.40
C PHE A 24 1.42 -17.68 5.51
N PHE A 25 2.11 -18.50 6.31
CA PHE A 25 2.84 -17.96 7.47
C PHE A 25 3.97 -16.98 7.07
N PRO A 26 4.79 -17.26 6.06
CA PRO A 26 5.83 -16.31 5.63
C PRO A 26 5.24 -15.03 5.03
N GLU A 27 4.06 -15.11 4.43
CA GLU A 27 3.31 -13.95 3.92
C GLU A 27 2.79 -13.09 5.08
N LEU A 28 2.20 -13.71 6.11
CA LEU A 28 1.70 -13.04 7.31
C LEU A 28 2.83 -12.35 8.08
N ILE A 29 3.96 -13.04 8.29
CA ILE A 29 5.14 -12.45 8.94
C ILE A 29 5.66 -11.27 8.14
N SER A 30 5.67 -11.37 6.81
CA SER A 30 6.06 -10.25 5.95
C SER A 30 5.14 -9.05 6.17
N LEU A 31 3.82 -9.25 6.19
CA LEU A 31 2.86 -8.17 6.40
C LEU A 31 3.01 -7.52 7.78
N LEU A 32 3.15 -8.34 8.84
CA LEU A 32 3.40 -7.85 10.20
C LEU A 32 4.72 -7.07 10.28
N SER A 33 5.75 -7.55 9.60
CA SER A 33 7.06 -6.89 9.56
C SER A 33 6.97 -5.50 8.93
N TRP A 34 6.14 -5.31 7.90
CA TRP A 34 5.89 -3.98 7.33
C TRP A 34 5.24 -3.03 8.34
N VAL A 35 4.20 -3.47 9.05
CA VAL A 35 3.53 -2.67 10.08
C VAL A 35 4.49 -2.31 11.21
N ILE A 36 5.23 -3.29 11.72
CA ILE A 36 6.24 -3.11 12.78
C ILE A 36 7.36 -2.19 12.29
N ALA A 37 7.82 -2.33 11.04
CA ALA A 37 8.88 -1.49 10.48
C ALA A 37 8.44 -0.03 10.38
N ILE A 38 7.22 0.25 9.93
CA ILE A 38 6.67 1.61 9.87
C ILE A 38 6.55 2.19 11.29
N TRP A 39 5.94 1.44 12.21
CA TRP A 39 5.77 1.88 13.59
C TRP A 39 7.11 2.14 14.28
N THR A 40 8.08 1.23 14.10
CA THR A 40 9.41 1.35 14.72
C THR A 40 10.19 2.49 14.09
N GLY A 41 10.15 2.63 12.76
CA GLY A 41 10.77 3.75 12.06
C GLY A 41 10.26 5.09 12.58
N TRP A 42 8.96 5.22 12.82
CA TRP A 42 8.37 6.48 13.30
C TRP A 42 8.71 6.81 14.75
N ASN A 43 8.83 5.81 15.62
CA ASN A 43 9.03 6.00 17.07
C ASN A 43 10.50 5.96 17.52
N PHE A 44 11.38 5.34 16.73
CA PHE A 44 12.77 5.09 17.14
C PHE A 44 13.81 5.74 16.23
N SER A 45 13.41 6.68 15.35
CA SER A 45 14.34 7.42 14.47
C SER A 45 15.51 8.05 15.22
N ASP A 46 15.24 8.49 16.44
CA ASP A 46 16.15 9.23 17.31
C ASP A 46 17.33 8.37 17.79
N LEU A 47 17.25 7.04 17.66
CA LEU A 47 18.38 6.15 17.96
C LEU A 47 19.46 6.20 16.88
N ILE A 48 19.07 6.44 15.63
CA ILE A 48 19.96 6.43 14.47
C ILE A 48 20.40 7.84 14.09
N GLU A 49 19.57 8.85 14.37
CA GLU A 49 19.83 10.25 14.06
C GLU A 49 21.21 10.74 14.55
N PRO A 50 21.70 10.45 15.78
CA PRO A 50 23.02 10.87 16.22
C PRO A 50 24.18 10.26 15.41
N MET A 51 23.98 9.08 14.79
CA MET A 51 25.00 8.41 13.98
C MET A 51 25.11 9.02 12.57
N ILE A 52 24.06 9.72 12.13
CA ILE A 52 23.93 10.33 10.81
C ILE A 52 24.06 11.86 10.87
N SER A 53 23.83 12.46 12.04
CA SER A 53 23.92 13.90 12.32
C SER A 53 25.20 14.52 11.76
N GLY A 54 25.05 15.53 10.91
CA GLY A 54 26.14 16.29 10.30
C GLY A 54 26.77 15.62 9.07
N LYS A 55 26.27 14.46 8.62
CA LYS A 55 26.71 13.79 7.38
C LYS A 55 25.87 14.17 6.17
N LEU A 56 24.69 14.77 6.37
CA LEU A 56 23.79 15.15 5.29
C LEU A 56 23.52 16.67 5.30
N ASN A 57 23.17 17.20 4.14
CA ASN A 57 23.01 18.64 3.93
C ASN A 57 21.72 19.23 4.52
N SER A 58 20.84 18.40 5.10
CA SER A 58 19.53 18.84 5.59
C SER A 58 19.05 17.97 6.77
N PRO A 59 18.61 18.57 7.90
CA PRO A 59 18.01 17.86 9.03
C PRO A 59 16.79 17.02 8.63
N PHE A 60 16.02 17.49 7.65
CA PHE A 60 14.90 16.72 7.10
C PHE A 60 15.38 15.40 6.49
N LEU A 61 16.48 15.44 5.72
CA LEU A 61 17.04 14.25 5.09
C LEU A 61 17.62 13.29 6.14
N GLU A 62 18.25 13.81 7.20
CA GLU A 62 18.77 13.00 8.32
C GLU A 62 17.66 12.21 9.03
N LEU A 63 16.53 12.86 9.31
CA LEU A 63 15.36 12.21 9.90
C LEU A 63 14.82 11.09 8.99
N TRP A 64 14.56 11.38 7.72
CA TRP A 64 14.00 10.38 6.80
C TRP A 64 14.95 9.23 6.51
N VAL A 65 16.26 9.49 6.41
CA VAL A 65 17.26 8.43 6.27
C VAL A 65 17.32 7.56 7.53
N SER A 66 17.28 8.16 8.72
CA SER A 66 17.26 7.42 9.99
C SER A 66 16.05 6.48 10.07
N ARG A 67 14.86 6.97 9.70
CA ARG A 67 13.64 6.17 9.58
C ARG A 67 13.79 5.04 8.57
N ALA A 68 14.34 5.33 7.39
CA ALA A 68 14.55 4.35 6.33
C ALA A 68 15.52 3.24 6.76
N VAL A 69 16.59 3.58 7.48
CA VAL A 69 17.55 2.60 8.01
C VAL A 69 16.88 1.62 8.97
N ILE A 70 16.10 2.13 9.94
CA ILE A 70 15.36 1.30 10.89
C ILE A 70 14.34 0.43 10.16
N PHE A 71 13.60 1.04 9.24
CA PHE A 71 12.59 0.34 8.44
C PHE A 71 13.19 -0.84 7.68
N VAL A 72 14.30 -0.63 6.96
CA VAL A 72 15.00 -1.69 6.23
C VAL A 72 15.55 -2.75 7.19
N ALA A 73 16.14 -2.35 8.32
CA ALA A 73 16.65 -3.31 9.31
C ALA A 73 15.54 -4.22 9.84
N VAL A 74 14.37 -3.68 10.18
CA VAL A 74 13.22 -4.47 10.64
C VAL A 74 12.71 -5.40 9.53
N LEU A 75 12.61 -4.93 8.29
CA LEU A 75 12.20 -5.77 7.17
C LEU A 75 13.17 -6.92 6.91
N LEU A 76 14.48 -6.70 7.05
CA LEU A 76 15.48 -7.76 6.89
C LEU A 76 15.30 -8.83 7.97
N VAL A 77 15.18 -8.43 9.23
CA VAL A 77 14.93 -9.36 10.36
C VAL A 77 13.60 -10.11 10.16
N GLY A 78 12.54 -9.38 9.81
CA GLY A 78 11.22 -9.95 9.52
C GLY A 78 11.24 -10.95 8.36
N GLY A 79 11.99 -10.64 7.30
CA GLY A 79 12.20 -11.54 6.16
C GLY A 79 12.92 -12.83 6.57
N LEU A 80 13.98 -12.72 7.37
CA LEU A 80 14.72 -13.86 7.91
C LEU A 80 13.81 -14.76 8.78
N LEU A 81 13.02 -14.15 9.67
CA LEU A 81 12.03 -14.87 10.49
C LEU A 81 10.97 -15.55 9.62
N GLY A 82 10.49 -14.87 8.58
CA GLY A 82 9.55 -15.45 7.63
C GLY A 82 10.10 -16.69 6.93
N GLN A 83 11.37 -16.66 6.51
CA GLN A 83 12.05 -17.83 5.93
C GLN A 83 12.24 -18.95 6.93
N LEU A 84 12.61 -18.64 8.18
CA LEU A 84 12.74 -19.63 9.24
C LEU A 84 11.41 -20.34 9.50
N VAL A 85 10.31 -19.59 9.58
CA VAL A 85 8.98 -20.17 9.76
C VAL A 85 8.57 -20.99 8.53
N ALA A 86 8.87 -20.53 7.31
CA ALA A 86 8.64 -21.32 6.10
C ALA A 86 9.34 -22.68 6.17
N PHE A 87 10.58 -22.70 6.66
CA PHE A 87 11.36 -23.92 6.85
C PHE A 87 10.73 -24.83 7.90
N LEU A 88 10.36 -24.29 9.07
CA LEU A 88 9.69 -25.06 10.14
C LEU A 88 8.39 -25.69 9.66
N VAL A 89 7.53 -24.94 8.97
CA VAL A 89 6.26 -25.44 8.43
C VAL A 89 6.51 -26.59 7.44
N ARG A 90 7.51 -26.47 6.57
CA ARG A 90 7.90 -27.55 5.65
C ARG A 90 8.34 -28.81 6.40
N SER A 91 9.06 -28.66 7.51
CA SER A 91 9.49 -29.79 8.36
C SER A 91 8.33 -30.50 9.07
N THR A 92 7.22 -29.81 9.37
CA THR A 92 6.05 -30.44 10.02
C THR A 92 5.18 -31.29 9.08
N GLY A 93 5.44 -31.28 7.77
CA GLY A 93 4.59 -31.98 6.78
C GLY A 93 3.28 -31.27 6.45
N LEU A 94 2.94 -30.17 7.13
CA LEU A 94 1.75 -29.36 6.88
C LEU A 94 1.90 -28.37 5.71
N SER A 95 2.93 -28.54 4.88
CA SER A 95 3.20 -27.64 3.76
C SER A 95 2.06 -27.54 2.74
N GLY A 96 1.19 -28.56 2.62
CA GLY A 96 0.03 -28.50 1.73
C GLY A 96 -1.00 -27.48 2.18
N THR A 97 -1.39 -27.55 3.46
CA THR A 97 -2.38 -26.65 4.07
C THR A 97 -1.87 -25.20 4.09
N ASP A 98 -0.61 -25.00 4.49
CA ASP A 98 0.02 -23.67 4.49
C ASP A 98 0.01 -23.01 3.10
N ARG A 99 0.29 -23.78 2.04
CA ARG A 99 0.21 -23.28 0.65
C ARG A 99 -1.21 -22.99 0.20
N SER A 100 -2.19 -23.80 0.56
CA SER A 100 -3.59 -23.52 0.23
C SER A 100 -4.12 -22.26 0.92
N LEU A 101 -3.73 -22.03 2.18
CA LEU A 101 -4.04 -20.79 2.89
C LEU A 101 -3.28 -19.61 2.27
N GLY A 102 -2.04 -19.82 1.83
CA GLY A 102 -1.26 -18.82 1.11
C GLY A 102 -1.91 -18.41 -0.20
N PHE A 103 -2.46 -19.36 -0.96
CA PHE A 103 -3.25 -19.06 -2.17
C PHE A 103 -4.48 -18.21 -1.85
N LEU A 104 -5.27 -18.59 -0.84
CA LEU A 104 -6.45 -17.83 -0.43
C LEU A 104 -6.09 -16.43 0.03
N PHE A 105 -5.03 -16.30 0.84
CA PHE A 105 -4.52 -15.01 1.27
C PHE A 105 -4.03 -14.17 0.08
N GLY A 106 -3.32 -14.79 -0.87
CA GLY A 106 -2.87 -14.15 -2.10
C GLY A 106 -4.03 -13.67 -2.98
N LEU A 107 -5.14 -14.41 -3.03
CA LEU A 107 -6.38 -13.95 -3.68
C LEU A 107 -6.96 -12.72 -2.99
N VAL A 108 -7.14 -12.77 -1.66
CA VAL A 108 -7.66 -11.64 -0.89
C VAL A 108 -6.77 -10.42 -1.08
N ARG A 109 -5.45 -10.58 -0.96
CA ARG A 109 -4.46 -9.52 -1.21
C ARG A 109 -4.56 -8.97 -2.63
N GLY A 110 -4.71 -9.83 -3.64
CA GLY A 110 -4.86 -9.42 -5.03
C GLY A 110 -6.12 -8.57 -5.25
N VAL A 111 -7.24 -8.99 -4.67
CA VAL A 111 -8.51 -8.26 -4.71
C VAL A 111 -8.40 -6.92 -3.97
N LEU A 112 -7.73 -6.88 -2.81
CA LEU A 112 -7.48 -5.63 -2.08
C LEU A 112 -6.59 -4.67 -2.88
N ILE A 113 -5.50 -5.16 -3.47
CA ILE A 113 -4.63 -4.34 -4.34
C ILE A 113 -5.43 -3.78 -5.52
N PHE A 114 -6.31 -4.59 -6.10
CA PHE A 114 -7.19 -4.13 -7.18
C PHE A 114 -8.16 -3.03 -6.72
N GLY A 115 -8.84 -3.21 -5.60
CA GLY A 115 -9.73 -2.18 -5.03
C GLY A 115 -8.98 -0.88 -4.72
N ILE A 116 -7.78 -0.97 -4.13
CA ILE A 116 -6.91 0.20 -3.90
C ILE A 116 -6.53 0.88 -5.21
N ALA A 117 -6.15 0.12 -6.26
CA ALA A 117 -5.83 0.70 -7.56
C ALA A 117 -7.03 1.42 -8.19
N VAL A 118 -8.24 0.88 -8.02
CA VAL A 118 -9.49 1.52 -8.46
C VAL A 118 -9.80 2.79 -7.66
N LEU A 119 -9.52 2.82 -6.36
CA LEU A 119 -9.61 4.05 -5.55
C LEU A 119 -8.67 5.14 -6.09
N PHE A 120 -7.41 4.79 -6.32
CA PHE A 120 -6.44 5.73 -6.88
C PHE A 120 -6.84 6.22 -8.27
N ALA A 121 -7.33 5.32 -9.12
CA ALA A 121 -7.76 5.70 -10.47
C ALA A 121 -8.99 6.64 -10.46
N GLN A 122 -9.95 6.42 -9.55
CA GLN A 122 -11.07 7.35 -9.36
C GLN A 122 -10.60 8.72 -8.84
N SER A 123 -9.61 8.75 -7.94
CA SER A 123 -9.03 10.02 -7.46
C SER A 123 -8.24 10.81 -8.51
N LEU A 124 -7.96 10.18 -9.66
CA LEU A 124 -7.27 10.78 -10.81
C LEU A 124 -8.24 11.07 -11.97
N ASP A 125 -9.56 11.02 -11.73
CA ASP A 125 -10.62 11.23 -12.72
C ASP A 125 -10.56 10.29 -13.93
N LEU A 126 -9.89 9.14 -13.80
CA LEU A 126 -9.77 8.14 -14.88
C LEU A 126 -11.09 7.37 -15.13
N ALA A 127 -12.13 7.66 -14.36
CA ALA A 127 -13.43 7.02 -14.49
C ALA A 127 -14.18 7.42 -15.79
N GLU A 128 -13.85 8.55 -16.40
CA GLU A 128 -14.50 9.02 -17.64
C GLU A 128 -13.91 8.39 -18.91
N GLU A 129 -12.78 7.70 -18.79
CA GLU A 129 -12.06 7.16 -19.92
C GLU A 129 -12.80 5.97 -20.59
N PRO A 130 -12.74 5.83 -21.92
CA PRO A 130 -13.42 4.74 -22.63
C PRO A 130 -13.00 3.35 -22.15
N TRP A 131 -11.71 3.16 -21.87
CA TRP A 131 -11.18 1.89 -21.38
C TRP A 131 -11.66 1.52 -19.96
N TRP A 132 -12.11 2.51 -19.18
CA TRP A 132 -12.71 2.31 -17.86
C TRP A 132 -14.16 1.83 -18.00
N GLN A 133 -14.95 2.54 -18.79
CA GLN A 133 -16.38 2.26 -19.00
C GLN A 133 -16.64 0.92 -19.70
N GLU A 134 -15.72 0.50 -20.58
CA GLU A 134 -15.83 -0.76 -21.31
C GLU A 134 -15.38 -1.99 -20.49
N SER A 135 -14.73 -1.79 -19.33
CA SER A 135 -14.19 -2.89 -18.52
C SER A 135 -15.26 -3.65 -17.74
N LYS A 136 -15.18 -4.98 -17.78
CA LYS A 136 -16.06 -5.84 -16.97
C LYS A 136 -15.54 -6.06 -15.56
N ALA A 137 -14.23 -5.90 -15.34
CA ALA A 137 -13.62 -6.09 -14.03
C ALA A 137 -13.82 -4.88 -13.10
N ILE A 138 -13.87 -3.68 -13.66
CA ILE A 138 -13.94 -2.42 -12.89
C ILE A 138 -15.14 -2.31 -11.96
N PRO A 139 -16.37 -2.68 -12.34
CA PRO A 139 -17.51 -2.64 -11.40
C PRO A 139 -17.32 -3.50 -10.13
N TYR A 140 -16.55 -4.60 -10.22
CA TYR A 140 -16.19 -5.38 -9.04
C TYR A 140 -15.12 -4.68 -8.20
N GLY A 141 -14.17 -4.02 -8.85
CA GLY A 141 -13.15 -3.22 -8.18
C GLY A 141 -13.75 -2.02 -7.44
N VAL A 142 -14.77 -1.38 -8.01
CA VAL A 142 -15.53 -0.29 -7.37
C VAL A 142 -16.23 -0.78 -6.11
N GLN A 143 -16.86 -1.96 -6.12
CA GLN A 143 -17.45 -2.53 -4.91
C GLN A 143 -16.42 -2.79 -3.79
N VAL A 144 -15.23 -3.27 -4.17
CA VAL A 144 -14.14 -3.47 -3.20
C VAL A 144 -13.61 -2.14 -2.69
N ALA A 145 -13.48 -1.15 -3.58
CA ALA A 145 -13.07 0.22 -3.27
C ALA A 145 -14.06 0.88 -2.27
N ASP A 146 -15.37 0.77 -2.51
CA ASP A 146 -16.41 1.27 -1.62
C ASP A 146 -16.37 0.57 -0.25
N TRP A 147 -16.15 -0.75 -0.25
CA TRP A 147 -15.97 -1.51 0.99
C TRP A 147 -14.74 -1.03 1.78
N ILE A 148 -13.61 -0.77 1.10
CA ILE A 148 -12.41 -0.18 1.72
C ILE A 148 -12.72 1.22 2.27
N HIS A 149 -13.42 2.06 1.51
CA HIS A 149 -13.82 3.40 1.95
C HIS A 149 -14.69 3.36 3.21
N SER A 150 -15.62 2.40 3.31
CA SER A 150 -16.48 2.24 4.48
C SER A 150 -15.74 1.87 5.76
N MET A 151 -14.52 1.33 5.63
CA MET A 151 -13.64 1.00 6.76
C MET A 151 -12.78 2.19 7.19
N LEU A 152 -12.70 3.26 6.37
CA LEU A 152 -11.96 4.47 6.71
C LEU A 152 -12.82 5.37 7.62
N PRO A 153 -12.29 5.88 8.74
CA PRO A 153 -13.00 6.84 9.58
C PRO A 153 -13.34 8.11 8.78
N GLU A 154 -14.56 8.63 8.93
CA GLU A 154 -15.04 9.86 8.25
C GLU A 154 -14.15 11.09 8.52
N GLU A 155 -13.35 11.05 9.59
CA GLU A 155 -12.37 12.07 10.00
C GLU A 155 -11.27 12.32 8.95
N LEU A 156 -10.97 11.33 8.10
CA LEU A 156 -10.03 11.49 6.98
C LEU A 156 -10.70 12.09 5.72
N VAL A 157 -12.00 11.86 5.54
CA VAL A 157 -12.80 12.36 4.41
C VAL A 157 -13.12 13.85 4.59
N GLN A 158 -13.32 14.31 5.83
CA GLN A 158 -13.56 15.73 6.15
C GLN A 158 -12.31 16.62 6.12
N ARG A 159 -11.10 16.05 6.12
CA ARG A 159 -9.84 16.82 6.14
C ARG A 159 -9.29 17.19 4.75
N LEU A 160 -10.04 16.93 3.68
CA LEU A 160 -9.80 17.53 2.36
C LEU A 160 -10.59 18.85 2.32
N PRO A 161 -9.99 20.02 2.61
CA PRO A 161 -10.71 21.27 2.63
C PRO A 161 -10.97 21.70 1.19
N ALA A 162 -12.22 21.63 0.75
CA ALA A 162 -12.70 22.31 -0.45
C ALA A 162 -12.36 23.83 -0.42
N ASP A 163 -12.13 24.38 0.77
CA ASP A 163 -11.81 25.78 1.02
C ASP A 163 -10.44 26.23 0.48
N THR A 164 -9.51 25.30 0.21
CA THR A 164 -8.15 25.66 -0.26
C THR A 164 -8.14 26.17 -1.71
N LEU A 165 -9.13 25.77 -2.51
CA LEU A 165 -9.28 26.20 -3.92
C LEU A 165 -9.98 27.55 -4.05
N GLN A 166 -10.75 27.96 -3.02
CA GLN A 166 -11.43 29.25 -3.00
C GLN A 166 -10.52 30.38 -2.48
N GLN A 167 -9.56 30.08 -1.60
CA GLN A 167 -8.68 31.08 -1.01
C GLN A 167 -7.47 31.48 -1.87
N SER A 168 -7.15 30.72 -2.93
CA SER A 168 -6.00 31.02 -3.81
C SER A 168 -6.34 31.85 -5.04
N VAL A 169 -7.58 32.29 -5.22
CA VAL A 169 -7.96 33.30 -6.23
C VAL A 169 -8.19 34.61 -5.48
N PRO A 170 -7.21 35.52 -5.42
CA PRO A 170 -7.46 36.86 -4.97
C PRO A 170 -8.54 37.48 -5.85
N ASP A 171 -9.64 37.95 -5.26
CA ASP A 171 -10.53 38.93 -5.86
C ASP A 171 -9.75 40.24 -5.98
N GLU A 172 -8.78 40.30 -6.90
CA GLU A 172 -8.19 41.56 -7.32
C GLU A 172 -9.13 42.12 -8.41
N PRO A 173 -9.99 43.10 -8.09
CA PRO A 173 -10.64 43.82 -9.15
C PRO A 173 -9.51 44.45 -9.97
N LEU A 174 -9.49 44.18 -11.27
CA LEU A 174 -8.79 45.00 -12.25
C LEU A 174 -9.25 46.44 -12.00
N THR A 175 -8.50 47.17 -11.19
CA THR A 175 -8.68 48.59 -11.00
C THR A 175 -8.49 49.20 -12.38
N GLU A 176 -9.60 49.68 -12.92
CA GLU A 176 -9.63 50.74 -13.90
C GLU A 176 -8.79 51.91 -13.35
N GLU A 177 -7.48 51.90 -13.61
CA GLU A 177 -6.71 53.14 -13.62
C GLU A 177 -6.89 53.77 -14.99
N LEU A 178 -7.67 54.86 -14.97
CA LEU A 178 -7.69 55.97 -15.92
C LEU A 178 -6.31 56.65 -16.02
#